data_AF-A0A4S8VQZ1-F1
#
_entry.id   AF-A0A4S8VQZ1-F1
#
_cell.length_a   1.000
_cell.length_b   1.000
_cell.length_c   1.000
_cell.angle_alpha   90.00
_cell.angle_beta   90.00
_cell.angle_gamma   90.00
#
_symmetry.space_group_name_H-M   'P 1'
#
loop_
_entity.id
_entity.type
_entity.pdbx_description
1 polymer ?
#
loop_
_entity_poly.entity_id
_entity_poly.type
_entity_poly.pdbx_seq_one_letter_code
_entity_poly.pdbx_strand_id
1 'polypeptide(L)'
;MAAYRRQFDTLRYNFLDQGNSGTAYTISQHIILKCPTLRDEKSHVEKHVNNANTASIDHEKDIYTAMASYGRHPNVLCVILCIPEGIFLPRMKTALYQYLKDNPLLCADTKLQNRWISQLINVKIADFDATVEVGSELLAGTLPWAKEDAQGNCPQAGPETEQFSLGSCMFNIRYGRAPYAELESPVWYEYMSH
;
A
#
# COMPACT_ATOMS: atom_id res chain seq x y z
N MET A 1 3.52 24.34 -19.49
CA MET A 1 2.74 23.12 -19.20
C MET A 1 2.17 23.15 -17.77
N ALA A 2 1.41 24.19 -17.39
CA ALA A 2 0.90 24.34 -16.01
C ALA A 2 -0.64 24.25 -15.92
N ALA A 3 -1.34 24.17 -17.06
CA ALA A 3 -2.80 24.33 -17.13
C ALA A 3 -3.60 23.02 -16.94
N TYR A 4 -2.96 21.84 -16.98
CA TYR A 4 -3.69 20.55 -16.96
C TYR A 4 -3.90 19.96 -15.55
N ARG A 5 -3.15 20.42 -14.53
CA ARG A 5 -3.23 19.84 -13.16
C ARG A 5 -4.53 20.14 -12.39
N ARG A 6 -5.43 20.98 -12.92
CA ARG A 6 -6.73 21.30 -12.28
C ARG A 6 -7.94 20.56 -12.88
N GLN A 7 -7.75 19.63 -13.80
CA GLN A 7 -8.87 18.99 -14.53
C GLN A 7 -9.80 18.11 -13.67
N PHE A 8 -9.48 17.88 -12.39
CA PHE A 8 -10.22 16.97 -11.52
C PHE A 8 -10.84 17.60 -10.27
N ASP A 9 -10.99 18.93 -10.21
CA ASP A 9 -11.58 19.58 -9.02
C ASP A 9 -13.00 19.08 -8.67
N THR A 10 -13.75 18.54 -9.66
CA THR A 10 -15.06 17.91 -9.44
C THR A 10 -14.98 16.53 -8.78
N LEU A 11 -13.82 15.87 -8.78
CA LEU A 11 -13.63 14.55 -8.15
C LEU A 11 -13.60 14.61 -6.62
N ARG A 12 -13.52 15.81 -6.00
CA ARG A 12 -13.53 15.96 -4.53
C ARG A 12 -14.75 15.29 -3.89
N TYR A 13 -15.89 15.25 -4.56
CA TYR A 13 -17.11 14.58 -4.09
C TYR A 13 -17.05 13.05 -4.19
N ASN A 14 -16.07 12.52 -4.90
CA ASN A 14 -15.85 11.10 -5.10
C ASN A 14 -14.60 10.59 -4.36
N PHE A 15 -14.13 11.32 -3.35
CA PHE A 15 -13.04 10.89 -2.50
C PHE A 15 -13.28 9.47 -1.98
N LEU A 16 -12.29 8.58 -2.18
CA LEU A 16 -12.34 7.22 -1.67
C LEU A 16 -11.40 7.05 -0.49
N ASP A 17 -10.13 7.41 -0.68
CA ASP A 17 -9.09 7.26 0.34
C ASP A 17 -7.89 8.15 0.01
N GLN A 18 -7.02 8.39 1.00
CA GLN A 18 -5.80 9.15 0.83
C GLN A 18 -4.66 8.56 1.65
N GLY A 19 -3.60 8.17 0.95
CA GLY A 19 -2.30 7.83 1.52
C GLY A 19 -1.38 9.06 1.63
N ASN A 20 -0.11 8.81 1.94
CA ASN A 20 0.89 9.88 2.08
C ASN A 20 1.11 10.65 0.77
N SER A 21 1.37 9.91 -0.31
CA SER A 21 1.74 10.50 -1.61
C SER A 21 0.57 10.61 -2.59
N GLY A 22 -0.50 9.82 -2.40
CA GLY A 22 -1.59 9.71 -3.36
C GLY A 22 -2.98 9.79 -2.75
N THR A 23 -3.92 10.32 -3.51
CA THR A 23 -5.35 10.33 -3.22
C THR A 23 -6.08 9.49 -4.27
N ALA A 24 -6.96 8.59 -3.81
CA ALA A 24 -7.81 7.78 -4.65
C ALA A 24 -9.21 8.39 -4.75
N TYR A 25 -9.72 8.52 -5.97
CA TYR A 25 -11.06 8.99 -6.28
C TYR A 25 -11.85 7.90 -6.99
N THR A 26 -13.12 7.76 -6.63
CA THR A 26 -14.06 6.89 -7.33
C THR A 26 -14.47 7.55 -8.66
N ILE A 27 -14.23 6.87 -9.78
CA ILE A 27 -14.74 7.32 -11.08
C ILE A 27 -16.07 6.63 -11.37
N SER A 28 -16.19 5.35 -11.02
CA SER A 28 -17.41 4.56 -11.16
C SER A 28 -17.47 3.42 -10.15
N GLN A 29 -18.47 2.55 -10.26
CA GLN A 29 -18.52 1.30 -9.48
C GLN A 29 -17.35 0.35 -9.78
N HIS A 30 -16.62 0.56 -10.89
CA HIS A 30 -15.59 -0.36 -11.37
C HIS A 30 -14.20 0.26 -11.52
N ILE A 31 -14.08 1.59 -11.40
CA ILE A 31 -12.84 2.31 -11.68
C ILE A 31 -12.54 3.32 -10.58
N ILE A 32 -11.28 3.35 -10.15
CA ILE A 32 -10.71 4.42 -9.34
C ILE A 32 -9.63 5.15 -10.13
N LEU A 33 -9.39 6.41 -9.77
CA LEU A 33 -8.26 7.20 -10.21
C LEU A 33 -7.39 7.51 -8.98
N LYS A 34 -6.16 7.02 -8.96
CA LYS A 34 -5.13 7.42 -7.99
C LYS A 34 -4.33 8.59 -8.56
N CYS A 35 -4.33 9.72 -7.89
CA CYS A 35 -3.59 10.93 -8.26
C CYS A 35 -2.61 11.32 -7.15
N PRO A 36 -1.58 12.12 -7.45
CA PRO A 36 -0.75 12.73 -6.41
C PRO A 36 -1.60 13.57 -5.46
N THR A 37 -1.33 13.48 -4.16
CA THR A 37 -1.90 14.39 -3.17
C THR A 37 -1.22 15.76 -3.33
N LEU A 38 -1.92 16.74 -3.90
CA LEU A 38 -1.38 18.08 -4.12
C LEU A 38 -1.96 19.07 -3.11
N ARG A 39 -1.09 19.92 -2.55
CA ARG A 39 -1.43 21.02 -1.67
C ARG A 39 -1.28 22.36 -2.39
N ASP A 40 -1.96 23.39 -1.91
CA ASP A 40 -1.74 24.75 -2.40
C ASP A 40 -0.28 25.15 -2.16
N GLU A 41 0.43 25.53 -3.23
CA GLU A 41 1.85 25.93 -3.20
C GLU A 41 2.03 27.32 -2.58
N LYS A 42 1.79 27.42 -1.28
CA LYS A 42 1.93 28.67 -0.51
C LYS A 42 3.39 28.95 -0.11
N SER A 43 4.23 27.92 -0.08
CA SER A 43 5.67 28.05 0.18
C SER A 43 6.50 27.03 -0.62
N HIS A 44 7.82 27.15 -0.52
CA HIS A 44 8.76 26.17 -1.08
C HIS A 44 8.60 24.76 -0.50
N VAL A 45 8.11 24.65 0.74
CA VAL A 45 7.88 23.35 1.40
C VAL A 45 6.74 22.61 0.70
N GLU A 46 5.58 23.23 0.48
CA GLU A 46 4.48 22.58 -0.23
C GLU A 46 4.86 22.24 -1.67
N LYS A 47 5.63 23.09 -2.35
CA LYS A 47 6.15 22.77 -3.67
C LYS A 47 7.04 21.53 -3.67
N HIS A 48 7.93 21.40 -2.68
CA HIS A 48 8.79 20.22 -2.54
C HIS A 48 7.95 18.95 -2.27
N VAL A 49 6.97 19.02 -1.37
CA VAL A 49 6.05 17.92 -1.07
C VAL A 49 5.24 17.52 -2.31
N ASN A 50 4.67 18.48 -3.04
CA ASN A 50 3.93 18.22 -4.28
C ASN A 50 4.81 17.51 -5.33
N ASN A 51 6.07 17.91 -5.46
CA ASN A 51 7.02 17.28 -6.37
C ASN A 51 7.33 15.85 -5.93
N ALA A 52 7.58 15.61 -4.64
CA ALA A 52 7.82 14.27 -4.10
C ALA A 52 6.61 13.35 -4.30
N ASN A 53 5.40 13.84 -4.02
CA ASN A 53 4.16 13.10 -4.24
C ASN A 53 3.92 12.77 -5.71
N THR A 54 4.24 13.71 -6.61
CA THR A 54 4.18 13.47 -8.06
C THR A 54 5.17 12.39 -8.47
N ALA A 55 6.42 12.48 -8.03
CA ALA A 55 7.47 11.51 -8.33
C ALA A 55 7.13 10.10 -7.80
N SER A 56 6.52 10.00 -6.61
CA SER A 56 6.06 8.74 -6.02
C SER A 56 4.97 8.07 -6.87
N ILE A 57 4.01 8.85 -7.40
CA ILE A 57 2.99 8.33 -8.32
C ILE A 57 3.58 7.98 -9.68
N ASP A 58 4.55 8.75 -10.19
CA ASP A 58 5.22 8.42 -11.44
C ASP A 58 6.05 7.14 -11.32
N HIS A 59 6.73 6.94 -10.19
CA HIS A 59 7.41 5.69 -9.87
C HIS A 59 6.45 4.50 -9.87
N GLU A 60 5.27 4.63 -9.25
CA GLU A 60 4.25 3.57 -9.29
C GLU A 60 3.79 3.25 -10.73
N LYS A 61 3.64 4.27 -11.59
CA LYS A 61 3.34 4.06 -13.02
C LYS A 61 4.45 3.27 -13.71
N ASP A 62 5.71 3.55 -13.41
CA ASP A 62 6.86 2.84 -13.97
C ASP A 62 6.86 1.37 -13.54
N ILE A 63 6.55 1.07 -12.28
CA ILE A 63 6.44 -0.31 -11.79
C ILE A 63 5.27 -1.05 -12.47
N TYR A 64 4.08 -0.45 -12.59
CA TYR A 64 2.98 -1.07 -13.35
C TYR A 64 3.34 -1.30 -14.82
N THR A 65 4.08 -0.37 -15.44
CA THR A 65 4.54 -0.49 -16.82
C THR A 65 5.54 -1.62 -16.97
N ALA A 66 6.51 -1.73 -16.05
CA ALA A 66 7.47 -2.82 -16.01
C ALA A 66 6.76 -4.17 -15.84
N MET A 67 5.82 -4.28 -14.89
CA MET A 67 5.05 -5.50 -14.66
C MET A 67 4.19 -5.91 -15.87
N ALA A 68 3.64 -4.95 -16.62
CA ALA A 68 2.88 -5.25 -17.83
C ALA A 68 3.72 -5.98 -18.89
N SER A 69 5.05 -5.78 -18.91
CA SER A 69 5.97 -6.47 -19.83
C SER A 69 6.15 -7.96 -19.51
N TYR A 70 5.95 -8.37 -18.24
CA TYR A 70 6.07 -9.76 -17.78
C TYR A 70 4.76 -10.56 -17.93
N GLY A 71 3.69 -9.92 -18.40
CA GLY A 71 2.36 -10.53 -18.54
C GLY A 71 1.47 -10.33 -17.30
N ARG A 72 0.17 -10.61 -17.46
CA ARG A 72 -0.82 -10.39 -16.39
C ARG A 72 -0.79 -11.55 -15.39
N HIS A 73 -0.55 -11.24 -14.12
CA HIS A 73 -0.70 -12.19 -13.03
C HIS A 73 -2.09 -12.07 -12.37
N PRO A 74 -2.80 -13.19 -12.07
CA PRO A 74 -4.13 -13.15 -11.46
C PRO A 74 -4.18 -12.41 -10.10
N ASN A 75 -3.08 -12.43 -9.34
CA ASN A 75 -2.96 -11.83 -8.00
C ASN A 75 -2.25 -10.49 -7.95
N VAL A 76 -1.96 -9.88 -9.10
CA VAL A 76 -1.47 -8.50 -9.16
C VAL A 76 -2.57 -7.64 -9.77
N LEU A 77 -2.76 -6.44 -9.23
CA LEU A 77 -3.69 -5.48 -9.80
C LEU A 77 -3.10 -4.97 -11.13
N CYS A 78 -3.84 -5.16 -12.21
CA CYS A 78 -3.42 -4.64 -13.50
C CYS A 78 -3.97 -3.23 -13.69
N VAL A 79 -3.09 -2.29 -14.05
CA VAL A 79 -3.48 -0.94 -14.42
C VAL A 79 -4.38 -0.93 -15.66
N ILE A 80 -5.38 -0.05 -15.67
CA ILE A 80 -6.24 0.19 -16.86
C ILE A 80 -5.54 1.18 -17.79
N LEU A 81 -5.09 2.31 -17.23
CA LEU A 81 -4.44 3.39 -17.97
C LEU A 81 -3.60 4.26 -17.03
N CYS A 82 -2.35 4.55 -17.42
CA CYS A 82 -1.54 5.60 -16.82
C CYS A 82 -1.67 6.87 -17.66
N ILE A 83 -1.94 8.01 -17.01
CA ILE A 83 -1.91 9.35 -17.62
C ILE A 83 -0.95 10.25 -16.81
N PRO A 84 -0.55 11.43 -17.33
CA PRO A 84 0.30 12.35 -16.57
C PRO A 84 -0.25 12.67 -15.18
N GLU A 85 -1.57 12.84 -15.05
CA GLU A 85 -2.23 13.24 -13.82
C GLU A 85 -2.42 12.11 -12.79
N GLY A 86 -2.31 10.84 -13.19
CA GLY A 86 -2.60 9.72 -12.29
C GLY A 86 -2.75 8.36 -12.96
N ILE A 87 -3.30 7.42 -12.20
CA ILE A 87 -3.39 5.99 -12.54
C ILE A 87 -4.85 5.55 -12.43
N PHE A 88 -5.42 5.04 -13.53
CA PHE A 88 -6.72 4.39 -13.50
C PHE A 88 -6.56 2.92 -13.15
N LEU A 89 -7.21 2.51 -12.06
CA LEU A 89 -7.15 1.15 -11.54
C LEU A 89 -8.56 0.55 -11.44
N PRO A 90 -8.69 -0.79 -11.56
CA PRO A 90 -9.94 -1.47 -11.24
C PRO A 90 -10.31 -1.22 -9.77
N ARG A 91 -11.57 -0.89 -9.51
CA ARG A 91 -12.06 -0.71 -8.15
C ARG A 91 -12.19 -2.06 -7.46
N MET A 92 -11.36 -2.26 -6.43
CA MET A 92 -11.48 -3.41 -5.53
C MET A 92 -12.55 -3.14 -4.46
N LYS A 93 -13.24 -4.20 -4.01
CA LYS A 93 -14.37 -4.08 -3.07
C LYS A 93 -13.95 -3.55 -1.70
N THR A 94 -12.81 -4.00 -1.20
CA THR A 94 -12.25 -3.61 0.11
C THR A 94 -10.75 -3.88 0.13
N ALA A 95 -9.99 -3.06 0.86
CA ALA A 95 -8.62 -3.40 1.23
C ALA A 95 -8.62 -4.49 2.33
N LEU A 96 -7.54 -5.26 2.41
CA LEU A 96 -7.38 -6.31 3.44
C LEU A 96 -7.43 -5.71 4.84
N TYR A 97 -6.72 -4.60 5.07
CA TYR A 97 -6.71 -3.92 6.37
C TYR A 97 -8.11 -3.52 6.84
N GLN A 98 -8.87 -2.81 5.99
CA GLN A 98 -10.23 -2.38 6.32
C GLN A 98 -11.15 -3.57 6.58
N TYR A 99 -11.01 -4.63 5.78
CA TYR A 99 -11.77 -5.86 5.98
C TYR A 99 -11.50 -6.52 7.33
N LEU A 100 -10.22 -6.61 7.74
CA LEU A 100 -9.84 -7.16 9.04
C LEU A 100 -10.36 -6.31 10.21
N LYS A 101 -10.31 -4.98 10.08
CA LYS A 101 -10.83 -4.03 11.06
C LYS A 101 -12.34 -4.19 11.28
N ASP A 102 -13.09 -4.36 10.20
CA ASP A 102 -14.56 -4.51 10.25
C ASP A 102 -15.01 -5.89 10.75
N ASN A 103 -14.10 -6.87 10.78
CA ASN A 103 -14.41 -8.26 11.13
C ASN A 103 -13.45 -8.82 12.21
N PRO A 104 -13.38 -8.21 13.42
CA PRO A 104 -12.42 -8.61 14.46
C PRO A 104 -12.69 -10.02 15.03
N LEU A 105 -13.94 -10.51 14.91
CA LEU A 105 -14.37 -11.82 15.43
C LEU A 105 -14.04 -13.01 14.51
N LEU A 106 -13.35 -12.79 13.38
CA LEU A 106 -12.85 -13.86 12.50
C LEU A 106 -11.88 -14.83 13.22
N CYS A 107 -11.44 -14.48 14.42
CA CYS A 107 -10.50 -15.22 15.28
C CYS A 107 -11.09 -16.47 15.97
N ALA A 108 -12.42 -16.66 16.00
CA ALA A 108 -13.03 -17.74 16.79
C ALA A 108 -13.21 -19.09 16.05
N ASP A 109 -13.37 -19.10 14.72
CA ASP A 109 -13.67 -20.32 13.94
C ASP A 109 -12.52 -20.70 12.99
N THR A 110 -11.87 -21.83 13.27
CA THR A 110 -10.77 -22.40 12.47
C THR A 110 -11.16 -22.73 11.02
N LYS A 111 -12.41 -23.11 10.75
CA LYS A 111 -12.88 -23.36 9.38
C LYS A 111 -12.97 -22.06 8.59
N LEU A 112 -13.43 -21.00 9.24
CA LEU A 112 -13.51 -19.68 8.66
C LEU A 112 -12.08 -19.15 8.39
N GLN A 113 -11.15 -19.35 9.32
CA GLN A 113 -9.72 -18.99 9.15
C GLN A 113 -9.06 -19.70 7.96
N ASN A 114 -9.24 -21.02 7.82
CA ASN A 114 -8.67 -21.77 6.69
C ASN A 114 -9.26 -21.32 5.35
N ARG A 115 -10.55 -20.96 5.34
CA ARG A 115 -11.18 -20.35 4.16
C ARG A 115 -10.56 -18.98 3.85
N TRP A 116 -10.22 -18.17 4.86
CA TRP A 116 -9.57 -16.87 4.66
C TRP A 116 -8.15 -16.98 4.13
N ILE A 117 -7.35 -17.90 4.69
CA ILE A 117 -6.04 -18.25 4.14
C ILE A 117 -6.20 -18.69 2.68
N SER A 118 -7.24 -19.46 2.38
CA SER A 118 -7.56 -19.82 1.00
C SER A 118 -8.04 -18.63 0.16
N GLN A 119 -8.68 -17.61 0.73
CA GLN A 119 -9.10 -16.41 -0.03
C GLN A 119 -7.94 -15.44 -0.31
N LEU A 120 -6.84 -15.50 0.44
CA LEU A 120 -5.60 -14.80 0.08
C LEU A 120 -5.11 -15.19 -1.33
N ILE A 121 -5.42 -16.40 -1.81
CA ILE A 121 -5.07 -16.79 -3.19
C ILE A 121 -5.85 -16.00 -4.25
N ASN A 122 -6.85 -15.22 -3.87
CA ASN A 122 -7.66 -14.39 -4.77
C ASN A 122 -7.47 -12.89 -4.53
N VAL A 123 -6.62 -12.49 -3.57
CA VAL A 123 -6.31 -11.07 -3.38
C VAL A 123 -5.46 -10.55 -4.52
N LYS A 124 -5.57 -9.24 -4.76
CA LYS A 124 -4.70 -8.53 -5.69
C LYS A 124 -3.76 -7.63 -4.92
N ILE A 125 -2.46 -7.82 -5.12
CA ILE A 125 -1.42 -6.92 -4.63
C ILE A 125 -1.45 -5.65 -5.50
N ALA A 126 -1.36 -4.51 -4.86
CA ALA A 126 -1.42 -3.17 -5.44
C ALA A 126 -0.55 -2.23 -4.60
N ASP A 127 -0.54 -0.94 -4.97
CA ASP A 127 0.12 0.14 -4.22
C ASP A 127 1.65 0.03 -4.26
N PHE A 128 2.22 0.20 -5.46
CA PHE A 128 3.63 -0.07 -5.72
C PHE A 128 4.54 1.18 -5.62
N ASP A 129 4.04 2.26 -5.03
CA ASP A 129 4.76 3.54 -4.95
C ASP A 129 6.00 3.52 -4.05
N ALA A 130 6.11 2.54 -3.16
CA ALA A 130 7.28 2.28 -2.32
C ALA A 130 8.16 1.09 -2.80
N THR A 131 7.88 0.52 -3.98
CA THR A 131 8.66 -0.62 -4.51
C THR A 131 10.09 -0.19 -4.82
N VAL A 132 11.08 -0.98 -4.40
CA VAL A 132 12.50 -0.71 -4.69
C VAL A 132 13.20 -1.97 -5.21
N GLU A 133 14.39 -1.79 -5.77
CA GLU A 133 15.25 -2.91 -6.15
C GLU A 133 15.78 -3.66 -4.92
N VAL A 134 15.98 -4.96 -5.08
CA VAL A 134 16.59 -5.81 -4.04
C VAL A 134 17.98 -5.25 -3.66
N GLY A 135 18.25 -5.15 -2.37
CA GLY A 135 19.47 -4.57 -1.80
C GLY A 135 19.41 -3.06 -1.55
N SER A 136 18.34 -2.39 -1.96
CA SER A 136 18.14 -0.96 -1.69
C SER A 136 17.62 -0.72 -0.27
N GLU A 137 17.74 0.51 0.23
CA GLU A 137 17.01 0.93 1.44
C GLU A 137 15.50 0.95 1.16
N LEU A 138 14.71 0.56 2.17
CA LEU A 138 13.25 0.61 2.07
C LEU A 138 12.76 2.06 2.11
N LEU A 139 11.85 2.42 1.19
CA LEU A 139 11.23 3.76 1.17
C LEU A 139 10.13 3.91 2.21
N ALA A 140 9.49 2.80 2.58
CA ALA A 140 8.44 2.75 3.57
C ALA A 140 8.51 1.43 4.34
N GLY A 141 8.34 1.54 5.65
CA GLY A 141 8.15 0.43 6.58
C GLY A 141 7.33 0.96 7.74
N THR A 142 6.25 0.27 8.10
CA THR A 142 5.41 0.69 9.23
C THR A 142 5.24 -0.48 10.16
N LEU A 143 5.54 -0.25 11.42
CA LEU A 143 5.33 -1.25 12.45
C LEU A 143 3.85 -1.53 12.67
N PRO A 144 3.49 -2.77 13.01
CA PRO A 144 4.37 -3.94 13.18
C PRO A 144 4.48 -4.80 11.91
N TRP A 145 4.32 -4.20 10.73
CA TRP A 145 4.38 -4.89 9.44
C TRP A 145 5.80 -4.95 8.88
N ALA A 146 6.65 -3.97 9.21
CA ALA A 146 8.06 -3.96 8.83
C ALA A 146 8.93 -4.67 9.86
N LYS A 147 9.99 -5.33 9.39
CA LYS A 147 11.04 -5.89 10.24
C LYS A 147 11.99 -4.76 10.65
N GLU A 148 12.33 -4.70 11.94
CA GLU A 148 13.34 -3.80 12.46
C GLU A 148 14.39 -4.57 13.28
N ASP A 149 15.64 -4.14 13.20
CA ASP A 149 16.73 -4.62 14.05
C ASP A 149 16.63 -4.05 15.48
N ALA A 150 17.56 -4.46 16.35
CA ALA A 150 17.57 -4.00 17.74
C ALA A 150 17.83 -2.49 17.91
N GLN A 151 18.22 -1.80 16.83
CA GLN A 151 18.47 -0.36 16.79
C GLN A 151 17.31 0.41 16.14
N GLY A 152 16.23 -0.28 15.71
CA GLY A 152 15.08 0.32 15.05
C GLY A 152 15.28 0.58 13.56
N ASN A 153 16.28 -0.05 12.93
CA ASN A 153 16.50 0.09 11.50
C ASN A 153 15.85 -1.07 10.73
N CYS A 154 15.24 -0.75 9.61
CA CYS A 154 14.78 -1.77 8.68
C CYS A 154 15.98 -2.36 7.90
N PRO A 155 16.03 -3.69 7.68
CA PRO A 155 17.03 -4.28 6.79
C PRO A 155 16.79 -3.82 5.33
N GLN A 156 17.81 -4.01 4.49
CA GLN A 156 17.70 -3.71 3.06
C GLN A 156 16.60 -4.56 2.41
N ALA A 157 15.98 -4.00 1.37
CA ALA A 157 14.90 -4.62 0.63
C ALA A 157 15.31 -5.99 0.09
N GLY A 158 14.53 -7.03 0.41
CA GLY A 158 14.83 -8.37 -0.03
C GLY A 158 13.79 -9.39 0.41
N PRO A 159 14.04 -10.69 0.16
CA PRO A 159 13.10 -11.74 0.54
C PRO A 159 12.74 -11.72 2.03
N GLU A 160 13.67 -11.33 2.89
CA GLU A 160 13.47 -11.26 4.35
C GLU A 160 12.41 -10.22 4.75
N THR A 161 12.48 -8.99 4.20
CA THR A 161 11.51 -7.91 4.50
C THR A 161 10.10 -8.28 4.04
N GLU A 162 10.00 -8.90 2.86
CA GLU A 162 8.73 -9.35 2.29
C GLU A 162 8.13 -10.54 3.07
N GLN A 163 8.96 -11.53 3.43
CA GLN A 163 8.51 -12.68 4.21
C GLN A 163 8.05 -12.29 5.61
N PHE A 164 8.74 -11.35 6.26
CA PHE A 164 8.31 -10.82 7.55
C PHE A 164 6.96 -10.11 7.42
N SER A 165 6.81 -9.22 6.44
CA SER A 165 5.56 -8.48 6.19
C SER A 165 4.38 -9.44 5.91
N LEU A 166 4.62 -10.48 5.10
CA LEU A 166 3.64 -11.52 4.83
C LEU A 166 3.29 -12.32 6.10
N GLY A 167 4.29 -12.69 6.91
CA GLY A 167 4.10 -13.38 8.19
C GLY A 167 3.25 -12.55 9.15
N SER A 168 3.52 -11.24 9.25
CA SER A 168 2.73 -10.29 10.03
C SER A 168 1.27 -10.24 9.56
N CYS A 169 1.03 -10.20 8.24
CA CYS A 169 -0.32 -10.28 7.67
C CYS A 169 -1.03 -11.58 8.06
N MET A 170 -0.36 -12.73 7.93
CA MET A 170 -0.91 -14.04 8.30
C MET A 170 -1.22 -14.13 9.80
N PHE A 171 -0.35 -13.60 10.66
CA PHE A 171 -0.58 -13.51 12.10
C PHE A 171 -1.85 -12.70 12.40
N ASN A 172 -1.98 -11.52 11.79
CA ASN A 172 -3.17 -10.68 12.02
C ASN A 172 -4.45 -11.36 11.54
N ILE A 173 -4.43 -12.01 10.37
CA ILE A 173 -5.57 -12.79 9.90
C ILE A 173 -5.94 -13.91 10.88
N ARG A 174 -4.93 -14.58 11.45
CA ARG A 174 -5.15 -15.71 12.36
C ARG A 174 -5.65 -15.30 13.74
N TYR A 175 -5.14 -14.20 14.28
CA TYR A 175 -5.35 -13.79 15.67
C TYR A 175 -6.24 -12.55 15.83
N GLY A 176 -6.60 -11.87 14.74
CA GLY A 176 -7.42 -10.66 14.74
C GLY A 176 -6.75 -9.44 15.37
N ARG A 177 -5.42 -9.45 15.48
CA ARG A 177 -4.61 -8.38 16.09
C ARG A 177 -3.24 -8.30 15.43
N ALA A 178 -2.66 -7.11 15.44
CA ALA A 178 -1.32 -6.92 14.92
C ALA A 178 -0.28 -7.73 15.73
N PRO A 179 0.78 -8.26 15.10
CA PRO A 179 1.84 -8.93 15.82
C PRO A 179 2.46 -7.97 16.85
N TYR A 180 2.85 -8.52 18.00
CA TYR A 180 3.47 -7.78 19.11
C TYR A 180 2.62 -6.66 19.73
N ALA A 181 1.31 -6.58 19.44
CA ALA A 181 0.43 -5.54 19.98
C ALA A 181 0.34 -5.49 21.53
N GLU A 182 0.79 -6.55 22.21
CA GLU A 182 0.83 -6.64 23.68
C GLU A 182 2.19 -6.29 24.28
N LEU A 183 3.23 -6.09 23.45
CA LEU A 183 4.56 -5.77 23.91
C LEU A 183 4.75 -4.24 23.93
N GLU A 184 5.19 -3.71 25.06
CA GLU A 184 5.60 -2.31 25.16
C GLU A 184 6.97 -2.12 24.49
N SER A 185 7.19 -0.93 23.93
CA SER A 185 8.52 -0.52 23.50
C SER A 185 9.48 -0.45 24.68
N PRO A 186 10.70 -1.05 24.64
CA PRO A 186 11.42 -1.60 23.47
C PRO A 186 11.41 -3.14 23.34
N VAL A 187 10.56 -3.86 24.07
CA VAL A 187 10.62 -5.34 24.19
C VAL A 187 10.48 -6.08 22.85
N TRP A 188 9.78 -5.47 21.90
CA TRP A 188 9.57 -5.99 20.54
C TRP A 188 10.86 -6.14 19.72
N TYR A 189 11.88 -5.31 19.96
CA TYR A 189 13.14 -5.38 19.22
C TYR A 189 13.89 -6.70 19.40
N GLU A 190 13.87 -7.26 20.61
CA GLU A 190 14.52 -8.55 20.91
C GLU A 190 13.85 -9.72 20.16
N TYR A 191 12.54 -9.63 19.90
CA TYR A 191 11.78 -10.67 19.19
C TYR A 191 11.77 -10.51 17.67
N MET A 192 12.02 -9.31 17.15
CA MET A 192 12.13 -9.05 15.70
C MET A 192 13.55 -9.28 15.17
N SER A 193 14.57 -9.24 16.02
CA SER A 193 15.98 -9.43 15.62
C SER A 193 16.40 -10.89 15.37
N HIS A 194 15.51 -11.86 15.60
CA HIS A 194 15.76 -13.30 15.40
C HIS A 194 14.93 -13.86 14.25
#